data_AF-C8NA88-F1
#
_entry.id   AF-C8NA88-F1
#
_cell.length_a   1.000
_cell.length_b   1.000
_cell.length_c   1.000
_cell.angle_alpha   90.00
_cell.angle_beta   90.00
_cell.angle_gamma   90.00
#
_symmetry.space_group_name_H-M   'P 1'
#
loop_
_entity.id
_entity.type
_entity.pdbx_description
1 polymer ?
#
loop_
_entity_poly.entity_id
_entity_poly.type
_entity_poly.pdbx_seq_one_letter_code
_entity_poly.pdbx_strand_id
1 'polypeptide(L)'
;MKKILTFIILGILAIATAIGAYLYNQNEIEIPDETVITAIKAQFPLEVKESVFSIGTIKLSHPNIRIENNEIIIETAYEFTNAEHTEHIQAQATFSSDVDDRNGKLYLRRFDLKQLRKDGQNIEADKYALTMIGSLDFELREKKPLLYLGHIVNPQSIYDVNIKNSKVVIEKKRMKLW
;
A
#
# COMPACT_ATOMS: atom_id res chain seq x y z
N MET A 1 -49.36 -24.92 4.31
CA MET A 1 -48.42 -23.86 4.75
C MET A 1 -46.99 -24.37 4.99
N LYS A 2 -46.76 -25.51 5.69
CA LYS A 2 -45.40 -26.05 5.92
C LYS A 2 -44.56 -26.27 4.66
N LYS A 3 -45.12 -26.85 3.58
CA LYS A 3 -44.36 -27.17 2.36
C LYS A 3 -43.79 -25.94 1.65
N ILE A 4 -44.59 -24.87 1.53
CA ILE A 4 -44.18 -23.62 0.86
C ILE A 4 -43.05 -22.94 1.67
N LEU A 5 -43.15 -22.91 3.00
CA LEU A 5 -42.10 -22.37 3.87
C LEU A 5 -40.78 -23.16 3.75
N THR A 6 -40.84 -24.48 3.64
CA THR A 6 -39.66 -25.32 3.42
C THR A 6 -38.98 -25.02 2.09
N PHE A 7 -39.74 -24.82 1.00
CA PHE A 7 -39.18 -24.45 -0.31
C PHE A 7 -38.52 -23.07 -0.29
N ILE A 8 -39.09 -22.10 0.43
CA ILE A 8 -38.50 -20.76 0.58
C ILE A 8 -37.16 -20.84 1.33
N ILE A 9 -37.09 -21.60 2.42
CA ILE A 9 -35.85 -21.78 3.19
C ILE A 9 -34.79 -22.49 2.35
N LEU A 10 -35.16 -23.53 1.58
CA LEU A 10 -34.23 -24.23 0.69
C LEU A 10 -33.69 -23.32 -0.40
N GLY A 11 -34.54 -22.45 -0.96
CA GLY A 11 -34.15 -21.47 -1.98
C GLY A 11 -33.16 -20.45 -1.44
N ILE A 12 -33.39 -19.92 -0.23
CA ILE A 12 -32.45 -18.99 0.44
C ILE A 12 -31.11 -19.68 0.68
N LEU A 13 -31.12 -20.93 1.15
CA LEU A 13 -29.89 -21.69 1.40
C LEU A 13 -29.11 -21.93 0.10
N ALA A 14 -29.81 -22.30 -0.98
CA ALA A 14 -29.20 -22.51 -2.30
C ALA A 14 -28.55 -21.22 -2.84
N ILE A 15 -29.23 -20.07 -2.70
CA ILE A 15 -28.70 -18.76 -3.12
C ILE A 15 -27.46 -18.40 -2.28
N ALA A 16 -27.51 -18.58 -0.96
CA ALA A 16 -26.36 -18.32 -0.09
C ALA A 16 -25.15 -19.22 -0.45
N THR A 17 -25.39 -20.49 -0.75
CA THR A 17 -24.32 -21.40 -1.22
C THR A 17 -23.79 -21.03 -2.60
N ALA A 18 -24.64 -20.57 -3.51
CA ALA A 18 -24.22 -20.16 -4.85
C ALA A 18 -23.39 -18.87 -4.81
N ILE A 19 -23.78 -17.89 -3.98
CA ILE A 19 -23.00 -16.67 -3.74
C ILE A 19 -21.68 -17.01 -3.04
N GLY A 20 -21.71 -17.87 -2.02
CA GLY A 20 -20.52 -18.37 -1.34
C GLY A 20 -19.55 -19.05 -2.31
N ALA A 21 -20.05 -19.93 -3.19
CA ALA A 21 -19.27 -20.59 -4.22
C ALA A 21 -18.76 -19.62 -5.31
N TYR A 22 -19.55 -18.61 -5.67
CA TYR A 22 -19.17 -17.57 -6.63
C TYR A 22 -18.00 -16.72 -6.11
N LEU A 23 -18.10 -16.20 -4.89
CA LEU A 23 -17.03 -15.46 -4.22
C LEU A 23 -15.81 -16.35 -3.93
N TYR A 24 -16.05 -17.64 -3.69
CA TYR A 24 -14.98 -18.62 -3.54
C TYR A 24 -14.20 -18.87 -4.83
N ASN A 25 -14.91 -18.95 -5.96
CA ASN A 25 -14.35 -19.19 -7.30
C ASN A 25 -13.73 -17.96 -7.96
N GLN A 26 -13.92 -16.75 -7.41
CA GLN A 26 -13.08 -15.62 -7.84
C GLN A 26 -11.65 -15.85 -7.35
N ASN A 27 -10.74 -16.00 -8.31
CA ASN A 27 -9.30 -16.16 -8.06
C ASN A 27 -8.63 -14.83 -7.68
N GLU A 28 -9.34 -13.72 -7.82
CA GLU A 28 -8.85 -12.37 -7.56
C GLU A 28 -9.90 -11.60 -6.74
N ILE A 29 -9.44 -10.84 -5.75
CA ILE A 29 -10.27 -9.93 -4.95
C ILE A 29 -9.64 -8.54 -5.04
N GLU A 30 -10.39 -7.57 -5.55
CA GLU A 30 -9.96 -6.18 -5.58
C GLU A 30 -10.09 -5.55 -4.18
N ILE A 31 -9.08 -4.83 -3.73
CA ILE A 31 -9.15 -3.97 -2.53
C ILE A 31 -9.58 -2.57 -2.99
N PRO A 32 -10.60 -1.95 -2.38
CA PRO A 32 -11.03 -0.61 -2.76
C PRO A 32 -9.88 0.41 -2.65
N ASP A 33 -9.67 1.20 -3.71
CA ASP A 33 -8.60 2.20 -3.77
C ASP A 33 -8.64 3.18 -2.59
N GLU A 34 -9.84 3.61 -2.17
CA GLU A 34 -10.00 4.49 -1.01
C GLU A 34 -9.46 3.86 0.28
N THR A 35 -9.59 2.53 0.45
CA THR A 35 -9.04 1.81 1.60
C THR A 35 -7.52 1.84 1.57
N VAL A 36 -6.93 1.55 0.41
CA VAL A 36 -5.47 1.55 0.21
C VAL A 36 -4.91 2.96 0.41
N ILE A 37 -5.48 3.96 -0.27
CA ILE A 37 -5.07 5.36 -0.21
C ILE A 37 -5.17 5.88 1.22
N THR A 38 -6.27 5.61 1.93
CA THR A 38 -6.44 6.05 3.32
C THR A 38 -5.41 5.40 4.25
N ALA A 39 -5.16 4.10 4.08
CA ALA A 39 -4.15 3.38 4.86
C ALA A 39 -2.74 3.94 4.64
N ILE A 40 -2.39 4.31 3.40
CA ILE A 40 -1.08 4.94 3.12
C ILE A 40 -1.03 6.35 3.70
N LYS A 41 -2.06 7.18 3.50
CA LYS A 41 -2.12 8.54 4.07
C LYS A 41 -1.93 8.52 5.59
N ALA A 42 -2.47 7.52 6.28
CA ALA A 42 -2.34 7.36 7.73
C ALA A 42 -0.89 7.11 8.21
N GLN A 43 0.03 6.72 7.32
CA GLN A 43 1.45 6.57 7.65
C GLN A 43 2.20 7.91 7.68
N PHE A 44 1.62 8.98 7.13
CA PHE A 44 2.23 10.29 7.07
C PHE A 44 1.90 11.12 8.33
N PRO A 45 2.83 11.99 8.78
CA PRO A 45 4.13 12.28 8.18
C PRO A 45 5.15 11.15 8.37
N LEU A 46 5.97 10.94 7.35
CA LEU A 46 7.13 10.04 7.45
C LEU A 46 8.34 10.90 7.83
N GLU A 47 8.95 10.59 8.96
CA GLU A 47 10.08 11.36 9.51
C GLU A 47 11.21 10.42 9.89
N VAL A 48 12.42 10.73 9.43
CA VAL A 48 13.65 10.20 10.03
C VAL A 48 14.36 11.39 10.65
N LYS A 49 14.43 11.40 11.98
CA LYS A 49 15.18 12.38 12.75
C LYS A 49 16.49 11.76 13.15
N GLU A 50 17.58 12.50 12.98
CA GLU A 50 18.93 12.12 13.40
C GLU A 50 19.18 10.62 13.21
N SER A 51 19.41 10.23 11.94
CA SER A 51 19.73 8.83 11.64
C SER A 51 20.86 8.32 12.56
N VAL A 52 21.03 7.01 12.69
CA VAL A 52 22.13 6.41 13.48
C VAL A 52 23.52 6.98 13.09
N PHE A 53 23.63 7.53 11.88
CA PHE A 53 24.84 8.13 11.34
C PHE A 53 24.88 9.67 11.45
N SER A 54 23.91 10.27 12.17
CA SER A 54 23.75 11.72 12.36
C SER A 54 23.82 12.50 11.05
N ILE A 55 23.13 12.03 9.99
CA ILE A 55 23.25 12.63 8.64
C ILE A 55 22.21 13.73 8.34
N GLY A 56 21.36 14.06 9.32
CA GLY A 56 20.33 15.08 9.19
C GLY A 56 18.93 14.56 9.52
N THR A 57 17.93 15.30 9.04
CA THR A 57 16.51 15.00 9.18
C THR A 57 15.81 15.07 7.82
N ILE A 58 14.93 14.12 7.55
CA ILE A 58 13.98 14.18 6.43
C ILE A 58 12.55 14.08 6.96
N LYS A 59 11.65 14.84 6.36
CA LYS A 59 10.21 14.78 6.60
C LYS A 59 9.46 14.79 5.28
N LEU A 60 8.55 13.84 5.13
CA LEU A 60 7.58 13.78 4.04
C LEU A 60 6.19 14.01 4.62
N SER A 61 5.44 14.96 4.08
CA SER A 61 4.13 15.37 4.61
C SER A 61 3.10 15.68 3.53
N HIS A 62 1.83 15.76 3.93
CA HIS A 62 0.72 16.10 3.04
C HIS A 62 0.67 15.26 1.75
N PRO A 63 0.62 13.93 1.85
CA PRO A 63 0.66 13.07 0.68
C PRO A 63 -0.60 13.21 -0.19
N ASN A 64 -0.38 13.36 -1.50
CA ASN A 64 -1.36 13.10 -2.54
C ASN A 64 -1.04 11.74 -3.19
N ILE A 65 -2.01 10.85 -3.23
CA ILE A 65 -1.78 9.44 -3.58
C ILE A 65 -2.71 9.05 -4.70
N ARG A 66 -2.13 8.42 -5.73
CA ARG A 66 -2.82 7.94 -6.93
C ARG A 66 -2.34 6.53 -7.22
N ILE A 67 -3.25 5.64 -7.61
CA ILE A 67 -2.89 4.29 -8.10
C ILE A 67 -3.07 4.36 -9.60
N GLU A 68 -1.98 4.26 -10.34
CA GLU A 68 -1.98 4.45 -11.79
C GLU A 68 -1.03 3.44 -12.44
N ASN A 69 -1.49 2.82 -13.52
CA ASN A 69 -0.78 1.73 -14.18
C ASN A 69 -0.61 0.54 -13.23
N ASN A 70 0.63 0.19 -12.89
CA ASN A 70 0.98 -0.90 -11.97
C ASN A 70 1.79 -0.37 -10.76
N GLU A 71 1.62 0.91 -10.40
CA GLU A 71 2.35 1.55 -9.31
C GLU A 71 1.42 2.46 -8.49
N ILE A 72 1.81 2.70 -7.25
CA ILE A 72 1.28 3.76 -6.39
C ILE A 72 2.19 4.97 -6.54
N ILE A 73 1.62 6.08 -6.99
CA ILE A 73 2.30 7.37 -7.08
C ILE A 73 1.98 8.19 -5.84
N ILE A 74 3.03 8.64 -5.15
CA ILE A 74 2.94 9.41 -3.91
C ILE A 74 3.66 10.74 -4.12
N GLU A 75 2.89 11.80 -4.27
CA GLU A 75 3.39 13.17 -4.30
C GLU A 75 3.30 13.75 -2.89
N THR A 76 4.37 14.35 -2.39
CA THR A 76 4.44 14.78 -1.00
C THR A 76 5.33 16.01 -0.84
N ALA A 77 5.00 16.85 0.14
CA ALA A 77 5.89 17.90 0.58
C ALA A 77 7.12 17.27 1.23
N TYR A 78 8.30 17.66 0.74
CA TYR A 78 9.59 17.14 1.15
C TYR A 78 10.35 18.23 1.88
N GLU A 79 10.86 17.90 3.07
CA GLU A 79 11.78 18.73 3.83
C GLU A 79 13.03 17.91 4.19
N PHE A 80 14.21 18.45 3.90
CA PHE A 80 15.48 17.88 4.31
C PHE A 80 16.34 18.95 4.96
N THR A 81 16.96 18.59 6.09
CA THR A 81 17.97 19.42 6.75
C THR A 81 19.18 18.54 7.01
N ASN A 82 20.36 18.97 6.57
CA ASN A 82 21.58 18.23 6.86
C ASN A 82 21.94 18.32 8.35
N ALA A 83 22.85 17.46 8.81
CA ALA A 83 23.25 17.38 10.22
C ALA A 83 23.80 18.69 10.79
N GLU A 84 24.53 19.43 9.96
CA GLU A 84 25.15 20.71 10.32
C GLU A 84 24.14 21.87 10.34
N HIS A 85 22.89 21.62 9.92
CA HIS A 85 21.82 22.63 9.78
C HIS A 85 22.22 23.80 8.87
N THR A 86 23.19 23.60 7.99
CA THR A 86 23.67 24.58 7.01
C THR A 86 22.89 24.52 5.72
N GLU A 87 22.26 23.38 5.42
CA GLU A 87 21.42 23.17 4.25
C GLU A 87 20.01 22.79 4.68
N HIS A 88 19.03 23.54 4.17
CA HIS A 88 17.61 23.26 4.34
C HIS A 88 16.92 23.31 2.98
N ILE A 89 16.37 22.17 2.57
CA ILE A 89 15.66 22.00 1.29
C ILE A 89 14.18 21.76 1.59
N GLN A 90 13.34 22.62 1.04
CA GLN A 90 11.91 22.39 0.89
C GLN A 90 11.59 22.20 -0.59
N ALA A 91 10.88 21.12 -0.92
CA ALA A 91 10.60 20.71 -2.28
C ALA A 91 9.31 19.88 -2.35
N GLN A 92 8.91 19.53 -3.57
CA GLN A 92 7.90 18.51 -3.83
C GLN A 92 8.59 17.26 -4.31
N ALA A 93 8.33 16.13 -3.65
CA ALA A 93 8.85 14.83 -4.04
C ALA A 93 7.74 13.96 -4.63
N THR A 94 8.07 13.22 -5.69
CA THR A 94 7.22 12.19 -6.26
C THR A 94 7.92 10.84 -6.07
N PHE A 95 7.25 9.94 -5.37
CA PHE A 95 7.68 8.56 -5.19
C PHE A 95 6.80 7.62 -6.01
N SER A 96 7.39 6.55 -6.50
CA SER A 96 6.65 5.35 -6.91
C SER A 96 6.74 4.32 -5.80
N SER A 97 5.71 3.50 -5.64
CA SER A 97 5.71 2.36 -4.74
C SER A 97 4.90 1.23 -5.35
N ASP A 98 5.11 0.02 -4.83
CA ASP A 98 4.26 -1.14 -5.06
C ASP A 98 3.74 -1.65 -3.71
N VAL A 99 2.94 -2.71 -3.75
CA VAL A 99 2.43 -3.42 -2.57
C VAL A 99 3.02 -4.83 -2.48
N ASP A 100 2.92 -5.41 -1.29
CA ASP A 100 3.28 -6.80 -1.02
C ASP A 100 2.45 -7.33 0.16
N ASP A 101 2.24 -8.63 0.21
CA ASP A 101 1.65 -9.32 1.36
C ASP A 101 2.73 -10.06 2.17
N ARG A 102 2.68 -9.89 3.48
CA ARG A 102 3.45 -10.73 4.41
C ARG A 102 2.57 -11.17 5.57
N ASN A 103 2.27 -12.47 5.60
CA ASN A 103 1.46 -13.10 6.64
C ASN A 103 0.07 -12.48 6.77
N GLY A 104 -0.58 -12.17 5.66
CA GLY A 104 -1.92 -11.58 5.62
C GLY A 104 -1.94 -10.10 5.97
N LYS A 105 -0.82 -9.39 5.81
CA LYS A 105 -0.71 -7.94 6.04
C LYS A 105 -0.16 -7.29 4.79
N LEU A 106 -0.83 -6.25 4.33
CA LEU A 106 -0.38 -5.45 3.20
C LEU A 106 0.70 -4.47 3.64
N TYR A 107 1.77 -4.35 2.88
CA TYR A 107 2.84 -3.38 3.08
C TYR A 107 3.06 -2.57 1.80
N LEU A 108 3.57 -1.34 1.94
CA LEU A 108 4.22 -0.65 0.83
C LEU A 108 5.62 -1.21 0.64
N ARG A 109 6.08 -1.33 -0.60
CA ARG A 109 7.46 -1.69 -0.92
C ARG A 109 7.97 -0.88 -2.11
N ARG A 110 9.30 -0.81 -2.26
CA ARG A 110 9.96 -0.11 -3.39
C ARG A 110 9.58 1.37 -3.40
N PHE A 111 9.68 2.01 -2.24
CA PHE A 111 9.41 3.43 -2.05
C PHE A 111 10.53 4.27 -2.67
N ASP A 112 10.49 4.38 -4.00
CA ASP A 112 11.56 4.92 -4.81
C ASP A 112 11.29 6.39 -5.17
N LEU A 113 12.24 7.27 -4.88
CA LEU A 113 12.18 8.68 -5.30
C LEU A 113 12.31 8.76 -6.84
N LYS A 114 11.24 9.17 -7.51
CA LYS A 114 11.23 9.38 -8.98
C LYS A 114 11.59 10.79 -9.38
N GLN A 115 11.16 11.78 -8.60
CA GLN A 115 11.36 13.18 -8.92
C GLN A 115 11.41 14.03 -7.65
N LEU A 116 12.29 15.03 -7.65
CA LEU A 116 12.32 16.08 -6.64
C LEU A 116 12.29 17.44 -7.35
N ARG A 117 11.34 18.30 -6.98
CA ARG A 117 11.13 19.60 -7.62
C ARG A 117 11.14 20.73 -6.61
N LYS A 118 11.93 21.77 -6.90
CA LYS A 118 11.95 23.02 -6.15
C LYS A 118 11.71 24.17 -7.11
N ASP A 119 10.75 25.04 -6.79
CA ASP A 119 10.37 26.20 -7.61
C ASP A 119 10.09 25.85 -9.09
N GLY A 120 9.45 24.70 -9.32
CA GLY A 120 9.11 24.19 -10.65
C GLY A 120 10.24 23.47 -11.40
N GLN A 121 11.47 23.52 -10.90
CA GLN A 121 12.64 22.88 -11.51
C GLN A 121 12.98 21.56 -10.85
N ASN A 122 13.47 20.59 -11.63
CA ASN A 122 13.98 19.34 -11.09
C ASN A 122 15.33 19.59 -10.40
N ILE A 123 15.50 19.01 -9.22
CA ILE A 123 16.75 19.03 -8.47
C ILE A 123 17.15 17.61 -8.11
N GLU A 124 18.45 17.40 -7.87
CA GLU A 124 18.94 16.14 -7.32
C GLU A 124 18.72 16.12 -5.80
N ALA A 125 18.45 14.94 -5.25
CA ALA A 125 18.39 14.76 -3.81
C ALA A 125 19.81 14.63 -3.24
N ASP A 126 20.02 15.22 -2.07
CA ASP A 126 21.27 15.03 -1.33
C ASP A 126 21.50 13.55 -0.99
N LYS A 127 22.75 13.09 -1.02
CA LYS A 127 23.12 11.69 -0.77
C LYS A 127 22.68 11.18 0.61
N TYR A 128 22.65 12.06 1.61
CA TYR A 128 22.19 11.72 2.96
C TYR A 128 20.68 11.60 3.01
N ALA A 129 19.96 12.45 2.27
CA ALA A 129 18.53 12.29 2.08
C ALA A 129 18.18 10.96 1.40
N LEU A 130 18.91 10.57 0.35
CA LEU A 130 18.72 9.26 -0.30
C LEU A 130 18.93 8.09 0.68
N THR A 131 19.92 8.19 1.56
CA THR A 131 20.16 7.19 2.62
C THR A 131 18.98 7.10 3.60
N MET A 132 18.41 8.24 3.98
CA MET A 132 17.23 8.27 4.85
C MET A 132 15.95 7.79 4.16
N ILE A 133 15.78 8.08 2.86
CA ILE A 133 14.70 7.51 2.04
C ILE A 133 14.80 5.97 2.02
N GLY A 134 16.00 5.42 1.87
CA GLY A 134 16.21 3.97 1.97
C GLY A 134 15.83 3.40 3.35
N SER A 135 16.01 4.17 4.42
CA SER A 135 15.55 3.78 5.76
C SER A 135 14.02 3.79 5.86
N LEU A 136 13.36 4.79 5.26
CA LEU A 136 11.90 4.85 5.16
C LEU A 136 11.32 3.69 4.34
N ASP A 137 11.91 3.34 3.19
CA ASP A 137 11.50 2.17 2.39
C ASP A 137 11.54 0.90 3.24
N PHE A 138 12.63 0.69 3.98
CA PHE A 138 12.75 -0.45 4.87
C PHE A 138 11.66 -0.45 5.97
N GLU A 139 11.38 0.69 6.61
CA GLU A 139 10.32 0.77 7.61
C GLU A 139 8.93 0.47 7.02
N LEU A 140 8.62 1.05 5.87
CA LEU A 140 7.35 0.86 5.17
C LEU A 140 7.14 -0.60 4.76
N ARG A 141 8.22 -1.27 4.31
CA ARG A 141 8.17 -2.67 3.85
C ARG A 141 8.15 -3.69 4.98
N GLU A 142 8.82 -3.41 6.10
CA GLU A 142 9.09 -4.43 7.13
C GLU A 142 8.32 -4.19 8.42
N LYS A 143 8.03 -2.93 8.77
CA LYS A 143 7.57 -2.55 10.11
C LYS A 143 6.20 -1.91 10.14
N LYS A 144 5.78 -1.25 9.06
CA LYS A 144 4.54 -0.46 9.00
C LYS A 144 3.52 -1.08 8.05
N PRO A 145 2.75 -2.10 8.49
CA PRO A 145 1.67 -2.65 7.67
C PRO A 145 0.60 -1.57 7.40
N LEU A 146 0.09 -1.55 6.18
CA LEU A 146 -1.04 -0.71 5.76
C LEU A 146 -2.35 -1.24 6.32
N LEU A 147 -2.61 -2.53 6.14
CA LEU A 147 -3.85 -3.18 6.58
C LEU A 147 -3.68 -4.68 6.81
N TYR A 148 -4.52 -5.24 7.66
CA TYR A 148 -4.65 -6.68 7.84
C TYR A 148 -5.68 -7.24 6.84
N LEU A 149 -5.22 -8.12 5.94
CA LEU A 149 -6.01 -8.72 4.87
C LEU A 149 -6.96 -9.81 5.37
N GLY A 150 -6.77 -10.32 6.60
CA GLY A 150 -7.61 -11.37 7.18
C GLY A 150 -9.09 -11.00 7.35
N HIS A 151 -9.44 -9.71 7.33
CA HIS A 151 -10.82 -9.25 7.30
C HIS A 151 -11.46 -9.32 5.90
N ILE A 152 -10.65 -9.46 4.86
CA ILE A 152 -11.07 -9.50 3.44
C ILE A 152 -11.03 -10.94 2.92
N VAL A 153 -9.95 -11.66 3.22
CA VAL A 153 -9.68 -13.01 2.71
C VAL A 153 -8.92 -13.82 3.75
N ASN A 154 -9.08 -15.15 3.73
CA ASN A 154 -8.25 -16.01 4.57
C ASN A 154 -6.77 -15.83 4.20
N PRO A 155 -5.89 -15.39 5.12
CA PRO A 155 -4.47 -15.17 4.84
C PRO A 155 -3.75 -16.38 4.24
N GLN A 156 -4.14 -17.60 4.63
CA GLN A 156 -3.51 -18.82 4.12
C GLN A 156 -3.84 -19.08 2.64
N SER A 157 -4.92 -18.47 2.14
CA SER A 157 -5.36 -18.59 0.76
C SER A 157 -4.76 -17.54 -0.17
N ILE A 158 -4.03 -16.55 0.35
CA ILE A 158 -3.35 -15.55 -0.47
C ILE A 158 -2.19 -16.21 -1.21
N TYR A 159 -2.15 -16.02 -2.53
CA TYR A 159 -1.03 -16.41 -3.39
C TYR A 159 -0.10 -15.23 -3.63
N ASP A 160 -0.67 -14.08 -3.97
CA ASP A 160 0.07 -12.84 -4.24
C ASP A 160 -0.84 -11.63 -3.97
N VAL A 161 -0.23 -10.46 -3.78
CA VAL A 161 -0.92 -9.17 -3.83
C VAL A 161 -0.14 -8.23 -4.71
N ASN A 162 -0.79 -7.68 -5.72
CA ASN A 162 -0.15 -6.84 -6.73
C ASN A 162 -1.09 -5.74 -7.23
N ILE A 163 -0.56 -4.84 -8.05
CA ILE A 163 -1.34 -3.80 -8.72
C ILE A 163 -1.60 -4.23 -10.15
N LYS A 164 -2.88 -4.33 -10.54
CA LYS A 164 -3.32 -4.64 -11.89
C LYS A 164 -4.35 -3.63 -12.33
N ASN A 165 -4.18 -3.07 -13.53
CA ASN A 165 -5.13 -2.12 -14.11
C ASN A 165 -5.48 -0.98 -13.14
N SER A 166 -4.46 -0.40 -12.50
CA SER A 166 -4.57 0.67 -11.51
C SER A 166 -5.33 0.30 -10.22
N LYS A 167 -5.48 -0.99 -9.91
CA LYS A 167 -6.15 -1.47 -8.69
C LYS A 167 -5.26 -2.43 -7.91
N VAL A 168 -5.37 -2.42 -6.59
CA VAL A 168 -4.73 -3.44 -5.74
C VAL A 168 -5.60 -4.70 -5.74
N VAL A 169 -4.98 -5.83 -6.10
CA VAL A 169 -5.66 -7.11 -6.24
C VAL A 169 -4.97 -8.17 -5.41
N ILE A 170 -5.78 -8.94 -4.68
CA ILE A 170 -5.35 -10.14 -3.99
C ILE A 170 -5.60 -11.34 -4.89
N GLU A 171 -4.54 -12.03 -5.28
CA GLU A 171 -4.64 -13.30 -5.97
C GLU A 171 -4.76 -14.42 -4.94
N LYS A 172 -5.75 -15.30 -5.12
CA LYS A 172 -5.94 -16.48 -4.28
C LYS A 172 -5.21 -17.67 -4.87
N LYS A 173 -4.67 -18.52 -4.00
CA LYS A 173 -4.14 -19.84 -4.36
C LYS A 173 -5.24 -20.61 -5.10
N ARG A 174 -4.92 -21.03 -6.32
CA ARG A 174 -5.81 -21.94 -7.07
C ARG A 174 -5.95 -23.22 -6.27
N MET A 175 -7.16 -23.46 -5.77
CA MET A 175 -7.55 -24.77 -5.25
C MET A 175 -7.44 -25.78 -6.39
N LYS A 176 -6.44 -26.67 -6.35
CA LYS A 176 -6.47 -27.87 -7.18
C LYS A 176 -7.56 -28.77 -6.61
N LEU A 177 -8.71 -28.83 -7.28
CA LEU A 177 -9.68 -29.90 -7.08
C LEU A 177 -9.04 -31.17 -7.67
N TRP A 178 -8.58 -32.06 -6.81
CA TRP A 178 -8.28 -33.45 -7.18
C TRP A 178 -9.45 -34.30 -6.69
#